data_AF-A0A2V7JNL9-F1
#
_entry.id   AF-A0A2V7JNL9-F1
#
_cell.length_a   1.000
_cell.length_b   1.000
_cell.length_c   1.000
_cell.angle_alpha   90.00
_cell.angle_beta   90.00
_cell.angle_gamma   90.00
#
_symmetry.space_group_name_H-M   'P 1'
#
loop_
_entity.id
_entity.type
_entity.pdbx_description
1 polymer ?
#
loop_
_entity_poly.entity_id
_entity_poly.type
_entity_poly.pdbx_seq_one_letter_code
_entity_poly.pdbx_strand_id
1 'polypeptide(L)'
;MEQYLRAHATDPGGVVRSTRAVLRAKAGDQRGALEDVRQAEASGKGFVHFHHTAYNIASVYAILRQPVPALQWLRRTAEEGWPCYPYFASDPNLANIRDDPSFVAFMRELKAQWERYRATL
;
A
#
# COMPACT_ATOMS: atom_id res chain seq x y z
N MET A 1 15.97 8.52 -6.13
CA MET A 1 15.72 7.11 -5.74
C MET A 1 16.84 6.19 -6.21
N GLU A 2 17.23 6.21 -7.50
CA GLU A 2 18.28 5.33 -8.04
C GLU A 2 19.63 5.42 -7.32
N GLN A 3 20.15 6.62 -7.07
CA GLN A 3 21.42 6.80 -6.35
C GLN A 3 21.37 6.22 -4.93
N TYR A 4 20.27 6.42 -4.21
CA TYR A 4 20.07 5.86 -2.88
C TYR A 4 20.06 4.32 -2.92
N LEU A 5 19.30 3.72 -3.83
CA LEU A 5 19.20 2.25 -3.92
C LEU A 5 20.51 1.58 -4.36
N ARG A 6 21.39 2.30 -5.08
CA ARG A 6 22.75 1.84 -5.35
C ARG A 6 23.64 1.85 -4.10
N ALA A 7 23.53 2.89 -3.27
CA ALA A 7 24.30 3.02 -2.03
C ALA A 7 23.74 2.15 -0.89
N HIS A 8 22.43 1.87 -0.90
CA HIS A 8 21.69 1.18 0.15
C HIS A 8 20.83 0.07 -0.45
N ALA A 9 21.48 -0.94 -1.02
CA ALA A 9 20.81 -2.03 -1.72
C ALA A 9 19.88 -2.87 -0.83
N THR A 10 20.03 -2.80 0.49
CA THR A 10 19.12 -3.47 1.43
C THR A 10 17.78 -2.75 1.57
N ASP A 11 17.75 -1.42 1.40
CA ASP A 11 16.56 -0.57 1.61
C ASP A 11 15.73 -1.02 2.83
N PRO A 12 16.24 -0.86 4.07
CA PRO A 12 15.57 -1.40 5.26
C PRO A 12 14.10 -0.98 5.33
N GLY A 13 13.20 -1.95 5.45
CA GLY A 13 11.75 -1.70 5.42
C GLY A 13 11.13 -1.62 4.03
N GLY A 14 11.90 -1.56 2.95
CA GLY A 14 11.42 -1.57 1.56
C GLY A 14 10.75 -0.26 1.10
N VAL A 15 10.96 0.84 1.81
CA VAL A 15 10.20 2.09 1.63
C VAL A 15 10.58 2.77 0.31
N VAL A 16 11.86 2.84 -0.04
CA VAL A 16 12.29 3.54 -1.26
C VAL A 16 11.92 2.73 -2.50
N ARG A 17 12.06 1.40 -2.45
CA ARG A 17 11.61 0.50 -3.52
C ARG A 17 10.11 0.57 -3.71
N SER A 18 9.32 0.46 -2.65
CA SER A 18 7.85 0.51 -2.78
C SER A 18 7.35 1.87 -3.29
N THR A 19 8.01 2.97 -2.91
CA THR A 19 7.71 4.30 -3.47
C THR A 19 8.04 4.36 -4.96
N ARG A 20 9.20 3.83 -5.38
CA ARG A 20 9.56 3.74 -6.80
C ARG A 20 8.58 2.85 -7.58
N ALA A 21 8.07 1.79 -6.96
CA ALA A 21 7.07 0.92 -7.56
C ALA A 21 5.78 1.67 -7.92
N VAL A 22 5.28 2.54 -7.03
CA VAL A 22 4.10 3.39 -7.30
C VAL A 22 4.35 4.29 -8.51
N LEU A 23 5.52 4.92 -8.60
CA LEU A 23 5.89 5.77 -9.73
C LEU A 23 5.96 4.98 -11.05
N ARG A 24 6.59 3.80 -11.03
CA ARG A 24 6.67 2.91 -12.20
C ARG A 24 5.28 2.44 -12.66
N ALA A 25 4.41 2.07 -11.73
CA ALA A 25 3.04 1.68 -12.05
C ALA A 25 2.27 2.82 -12.73
N LYS A 26 2.38 4.05 -12.21
CA LYS A 26 1.78 5.24 -12.85
C LYS A 26 2.35 5.55 -14.23
N ALA A 27 3.63 5.26 -14.45
CA ALA A 27 4.29 5.41 -15.75
C ALA A 27 3.98 4.26 -16.74
N GLY A 28 3.19 3.26 -16.35
CA GLY A 28 2.89 2.09 -17.17
C GLY A 28 3.99 1.02 -17.19
N ASP A 29 5.07 1.19 -16.43
CA ASP A 29 6.11 0.17 -16.25
C ASP A 29 5.67 -0.87 -15.21
N GLN A 30 4.69 -1.70 -15.61
CA GLN A 30 4.17 -2.76 -14.76
C GLN A 30 5.27 -3.74 -14.33
N ARG A 31 6.18 -4.10 -15.23
CA ARG A 31 7.26 -5.06 -14.93
C ARG A 31 8.19 -4.51 -13.86
N GLY A 32 8.67 -3.29 -14.01
CA GLY A 32 9.57 -2.67 -13.05
C GLY A 32 8.87 -2.35 -11.71
N ALA A 33 7.57 -2.04 -11.73
CA ALA A 33 6.79 -1.84 -10.51
C ALA A 33 6.69 -3.14 -9.69
N LEU A 34 6.34 -4.26 -10.33
CA LEU A 34 6.19 -5.54 -9.65
C LEU A 34 7.53 -6.10 -9.15
N GLU A 35 8.63 -5.85 -9.87
CA GLU A 35 9.97 -6.19 -9.39
C GLU A 35 10.34 -5.40 -8.13
N ASP A 36 10.03 -4.11 -8.08
CA ASP A 36 10.25 -3.29 -6.87
C ASP A 36 9.38 -3.74 -5.70
N VAL A 37 8.12 -4.13 -5.94
CA VAL A 37 7.24 -4.73 -4.92
C VAL A 37 7.88 -5.98 -4.32
N ARG A 38 8.33 -6.91 -5.17
CA ARG A 38 8.97 -8.16 -4.73
C ARG A 38 10.20 -7.90 -3.87
N GLN A 39 11.03 -6.94 -4.27
CA GLN A 39 12.23 -6.57 -3.51
C GLN A 39 11.89 -5.83 -2.21
N ALA A 40 10.88 -4.96 -2.21
CA ALA A 40 10.43 -4.24 -1.01
C ALA A 40 9.87 -5.19 0.05
N GLU A 41 9.08 -6.19 -0.37
CA GLU A 41 8.56 -7.23 0.51
C GLU A 41 9.68 -8.06 1.13
N ALA A 42 10.70 -8.43 0.34
CA ALA A 42 11.85 -9.16 0.85
C ALA A 42 12.66 -8.34 1.89
N SER A 43 12.83 -7.05 1.66
CA SER A 43 13.54 -6.12 2.55
C SER A 43 12.80 -5.77 3.84
N GLY A 44 11.47 -5.92 3.85
CA GLY A 44 10.61 -5.44 4.93
C GLY A 44 10.38 -6.40 6.09
N LYS A 45 10.85 -7.65 6.00
CA LYS A 45 10.65 -8.65 7.05
C LYS A 45 11.25 -8.17 8.39
N GLY A 46 10.41 -8.10 9.43
CA GLY A 46 10.80 -7.69 10.78
C GLY A 46 10.94 -6.18 11.00
N PHE A 47 10.52 -5.35 10.04
CA PHE A 47 10.58 -3.90 10.17
C PHE A 47 9.33 -3.33 10.86
N VAL A 48 9.53 -2.54 11.93
CA VAL A 48 8.46 -2.04 12.81
C VAL A 48 7.45 -1.10 12.12
N HIS A 49 7.81 -0.50 10.99
CA HIS A 49 6.95 0.38 10.18
C HIS A 49 6.68 -0.15 8.77
N PHE A 50 6.56 -1.48 8.63
CA PHE A 50 6.32 -2.10 7.32
C PHE A 50 4.95 -1.75 6.70
N HIS A 51 3.98 -1.31 7.49
CA HIS A 51 2.66 -0.89 6.97
C HIS A 51 2.74 0.23 5.90
N HIS A 52 3.75 1.10 5.93
CA HIS A 52 3.94 2.09 4.86
C HIS A 52 4.32 1.42 3.53
N THR A 53 5.21 0.42 3.60
CA THR A 53 5.58 -0.39 2.44
C THR A 53 4.41 -1.25 1.96
N ALA A 54 3.68 -1.89 2.88
CA ALA A 54 2.46 -2.63 2.57
C ALA A 54 1.42 -1.75 1.86
N TYR A 55 1.25 -0.50 2.29
CA TYR A 55 0.35 0.45 1.65
C TYR A 55 0.79 0.84 0.24
N ASN A 56 2.08 1.12 0.05
CA ASN A 56 2.63 1.40 -1.26
C ASN A 56 2.45 0.20 -2.20
N ILE A 57 2.63 -1.03 -1.71
CA ILE A 57 2.36 -2.25 -2.48
C ILE A 57 0.87 -2.35 -2.83
N ALA A 58 -0.05 -2.08 -1.90
CA ALA A 58 -1.49 -2.04 -2.18
C ALA A 58 -1.82 -1.01 -3.28
N SER A 59 -1.20 0.17 -3.19
CA SER A 59 -1.35 1.25 -4.18
C SER A 59 -0.85 0.82 -5.57
N VAL A 60 0.28 0.11 -5.66
CA VAL A 60 0.77 -0.45 -6.93
C VAL A 60 -0.26 -1.37 -7.56
N TYR A 61 -0.76 -2.35 -6.81
CA TYR A 61 -1.76 -3.29 -7.34
C TYR A 61 -3.07 -2.58 -7.72
N ALA A 62 -3.49 -1.57 -6.95
CA ALA A 62 -4.67 -0.78 -7.29
C ALA A 62 -4.48 0.00 -8.60
N ILE A 63 -3.34 0.70 -8.77
CA ILE A 63 -3.01 1.40 -10.03
C ILE A 63 -3.02 0.43 -11.21
N LEU A 64 -2.51 -0.79 -11.03
CA LEU A 64 -2.49 -1.85 -12.04
C LEU A 64 -3.85 -2.57 -12.23
N ARG A 65 -4.93 -2.10 -11.60
CA ARG A 65 -6.29 -2.67 -11.68
C ARG A 65 -6.36 -4.13 -11.22
N GLN A 66 -5.60 -4.47 -10.18
CA GLN A 66 -5.58 -5.81 -9.56
C GLN A 66 -6.22 -5.74 -8.17
N PRO A 67 -7.55 -5.80 -8.06
CA PRO A 67 -8.26 -5.54 -6.80
C PRO A 67 -7.97 -6.56 -5.71
N VAL A 68 -7.85 -7.85 -6.07
CA VAL A 68 -7.59 -8.93 -5.11
C VAL A 68 -6.28 -8.72 -4.35
N PRO A 69 -5.10 -8.63 -4.99
CA PRO A 69 -3.86 -8.38 -4.27
C PRO A 69 -3.82 -6.99 -3.63
N ALA A 70 -4.41 -5.96 -4.27
CA ALA A 70 -4.47 -4.63 -3.66
C ALA A 70 -5.18 -4.66 -2.30
N LEU A 71 -6.32 -5.33 -2.21
CA LEU A 71 -7.10 -5.44 -0.98
C LEU A 71 -6.38 -6.28 0.08
N GLN A 72 -5.69 -7.36 -0.30
CA GLN A 72 -4.89 -8.16 0.64
C GLN A 72 -3.83 -7.31 1.33
N TRP A 73 -3.08 -6.52 0.56
CA TRP A 73 -2.05 -5.63 1.09
C TRP A 73 -2.63 -4.45 1.89
N LEU A 74 -3.79 -3.94 1.48
CA LEU A 74 -4.46 -2.86 2.20
C LEU A 74 -5.02 -3.32 3.56
N ARG A 75 -5.55 -4.54 3.65
CA ARG A 75 -5.96 -5.16 4.92
C ARG A 75 -4.76 -5.33 5.85
N ARG A 76 -3.65 -5.86 5.33
CA ARG A 76 -2.40 -5.98 6.08
C ARG A 76 -1.90 -4.64 6.62
N THR A 77 -1.98 -3.58 5.81
CA THR A 77 -1.65 -2.21 6.23
C THR A 77 -2.47 -1.78 7.45
N ALA A 78 -3.78 -2.03 7.43
CA ALA A 78 -4.68 -1.69 8.53
C ALA A 78 -4.41 -2.53 9.79
N GLU A 79 -4.19 -3.83 9.63
CA GLU A 79 -3.90 -4.79 10.70
C GLU A 79 -2.55 -4.51 11.38
N GLU A 80 -1.54 -4.07 10.64
CA GLU A 80 -0.20 -3.73 11.14
C GLU A 80 -0.09 -2.29 11.68
N GLY A 81 -1.22 -1.64 11.97
CA GLY A 81 -1.26 -0.39 12.75
C GLY A 81 -1.55 0.88 11.97
N TRP A 82 -1.96 0.80 10.70
CA TRP A 82 -2.40 1.98 9.94
C TRP A 82 -3.82 1.87 9.33
N PRO A 83 -4.88 1.71 10.14
CA PRO A 83 -6.27 1.62 9.67
C PRO A 83 -6.88 3.00 9.35
N CYS A 84 -6.26 3.76 8.45
CA CYS A 84 -6.60 5.17 8.20
C CYS A 84 -7.75 5.33 7.20
N TYR A 85 -9.01 5.18 7.66
CA TYR A 85 -10.21 5.32 6.82
C TYR A 85 -10.23 6.60 5.96
N PRO A 86 -10.07 7.83 6.51
CA PRO A 86 -10.20 9.04 5.69
C PRO A 86 -9.16 9.12 4.57
N TYR A 87 -7.95 8.63 4.84
CA TYR A 87 -6.87 8.58 3.87
C TYR A 87 -7.17 7.57 2.75
N PHE A 88 -7.51 6.33 3.10
CA PHE A 88 -7.83 5.31 2.09
C PHE A 88 -9.07 5.68 1.27
N ALA A 89 -10.06 6.33 1.88
CA ALA A 89 -11.25 6.77 1.18
C ALA A 89 -10.99 7.83 0.11
N SER A 90 -9.94 8.66 0.28
CA SER A 90 -9.64 9.79 -0.60
C SER A 90 -8.44 9.57 -1.54
N ASP A 91 -7.61 8.56 -1.29
CA ASP A 91 -6.39 8.36 -2.09
C ASP A 91 -6.71 8.03 -3.57
N PRO A 92 -6.13 8.77 -4.55
CA PRO A 92 -6.33 8.53 -5.97
C PRO A 92 -5.67 7.24 -6.49
N ASN A 93 -4.65 6.70 -5.83
CA ASN A 93 -4.04 5.42 -6.20
C ASN A 93 -5.02 4.25 -6.06
N LEU A 94 -5.97 4.37 -5.14
CA LEU A 94 -7.01 3.37 -4.89
C LEU A 94 -8.24 3.55 -5.80
N ALA A 95 -8.25 4.56 -6.68
CA ALA A 95 -9.43 4.88 -7.50
C ALA A 95 -9.87 3.72 -8.40
N ASN A 96 -8.93 2.97 -8.96
CA ASN A 96 -9.20 1.85 -9.87
C ASN A 96 -9.85 0.63 -9.21
N ILE A 97 -9.91 0.59 -7.86
CA ILE A 97 -10.51 -0.52 -7.10
C ILE A 97 -11.68 -0.04 -6.23
N ARG A 98 -12.06 1.24 -6.30
CA ARG A 98 -13.02 1.86 -5.38
C ARG A 98 -14.43 1.26 -5.48
N ASP A 99 -14.78 0.74 -6.65
CA ASP A 99 -16.07 0.10 -6.94
C ASP A 99 -16.04 -1.42 -6.74
N ASP A 100 -14.89 -2.01 -6.39
CA ASP A 100 -14.81 -3.45 -6.09
C ASP A 100 -15.65 -3.77 -4.83
N PRO A 101 -16.57 -4.75 -4.88
CA PRO A 101 -17.43 -5.06 -3.75
C PRO A 101 -16.68 -5.39 -2.45
N SER A 102 -15.51 -6.03 -2.56
CA SER A 102 -14.68 -6.40 -1.41
C SER A 102 -13.97 -5.19 -0.82
N PHE A 103 -13.56 -4.23 -1.66
CA PHE A 103 -13.03 -2.94 -1.22
C PHE A 103 -14.11 -2.11 -0.51
N VAL A 104 -15.31 -2.02 -1.08
CA VAL A 104 -16.45 -1.31 -0.47
C VAL A 104 -16.80 -1.90 0.90
N ALA A 105 -16.85 -3.22 1.01
CA ALA A 105 -17.08 -3.90 2.28
C ALA A 105 -16.01 -3.57 3.33
N PHE A 106 -14.73 -3.64 2.94
CA PHE A 106 -13.61 -3.27 3.81
C PHE A 106 -13.65 -1.81 4.27
N MET A 107 -13.94 -0.88 3.35
CA MET A 107 -14.02 0.54 3.69
C MET A 107 -15.18 0.85 4.64
N ARG A 108 -16.29 0.09 4.55
CA ARG A 108 -17.41 0.19 5.52
C ARG A 108 -16.98 -0.27 6.91
N GLU A 109 -16.23 -1.38 7.01
CA GLU A 109 -15.68 -1.88 8.28
C GLU A 109 -14.74 -0.84 8.92
N LEU A 110 -13.79 -0.32 8.13
CA LEU A 110 -12.86 0.72 8.59
C LEU A 110 -13.56 2.00 9.00
N LYS A 111 -14.58 2.44 8.26
CA LYS A 111 -15.38 3.63 8.61
C LYS A 111 -16.03 3.46 9.97
N ALA A 112 -16.70 2.32 10.20
CA ALA A 112 -17.36 2.06 11.46
C ALA A 112 -16.37 2.03 12.64
N GLN A 113 -15.17 1.48 12.44
CA GLN A 113 -14.10 1.51 13.44
C GLN A 113 -13.63 2.95 13.73
N TRP A 114 -13.37 3.72 12.68
CA TRP A 114 -12.92 5.11 12.79
C TRP A 114 -13.96 6.01 13.48
N GLU A 115 -15.24 5.85 13.15
CA GLU A 115 -16.33 6.59 13.83
C GLU A 115 -16.42 6.25 15.32
N ARG A 116 -16.26 4.97 15.70
CA ARG A 116 -16.21 4.57 17.11
C ARG A 116 -15.07 5.25 17.85
N TYR A 117 -13.86 5.24 17.30
CA TYR A 117 -12.71 5.89 17.94
C TYR A 117 -12.84 7.40 18.04
N ARG A 118 -13.50 8.05 17.07
CA ARG A 118 -13.79 9.48 17.13
C ARG A 118 -14.80 9.86 18.20
N ALA A 119 -15.72 8.97 18.56
CA ALA A 119 -16.73 9.22 19.58
C ALA A 119 -16.23 9.00 21.02
N THR A 120 -15.06 8.38 21.18
CA THR A 120 -14.43 8.08 22.48
C THR A 120 -13.34 9.07 22.90
N LEU A 121 -13.14 10.14 22.12
CA LEU A 121 -12.20 11.25 22.38
C LEU A 121 -12.99 12.51 22.73
#